data_AF-A0A9D6FEL0-F1
#
_entry.id   AF-A0A9D6FEL0-F1
#
_cell.length_a   1.000
_cell.length_b   1.000
_cell.length_c   1.000
_cell.angle_alpha   90.00
_cell.angle_beta   90.00
_cell.angle_gamma   90.00
#
_symmetry.space_group_name_H-M   'P 1'
#
loop_
_entity.id
_entity.type
_entity.pdbx_description
1 polymer ?
#
loop_
_entity_poly.entity_id
_entity_poly.type
_entity_poly.pdbx_seq_one_letter_code
_entity_poly.pdbx_strand_id
1 'polypeptide(L)'
;MTTGRRRWLGCVPERPRRTLRRWSSVRSKEICVACGLVALLIADSRWLSRLPKLSTPTAGGQLVRFILTLFLSVLFAAARGSLRGALGLDPRGSLVSTYFQRNALVVGFVMGFAVIPIIYTIAEDALTAVPSALRSASLACGASRWQTATRVILPIAIPGIFSAIMVGLGRAAGETMIVLMAAGNTPVLEMNIFGGLRALSANITVELPAAVKDGTLYRVLFLAALTLFAMTFCINTVAELVRQRFRKRAVQL
;
A
#
# COMPACT_ATOMS: atom_id res chain seq x y z
N MET A 1 3.97 52.06 28.91
CA MET A 1 3.25 51.32 29.97
C MET A 1 1.89 50.87 29.44
N THR A 2 1.26 49.74 29.81
CA THR A 2 1.75 48.51 30.48
C THR A 2 0.78 47.33 30.24
N THR A 3 1.25 46.32 29.49
CA THR A 3 1.11 44.87 29.77
C THR A 3 0.03 44.34 30.74
N GLY A 4 -0.83 43.43 30.24
CA GLY A 4 -1.48 42.39 31.06
C GLY A 4 -2.95 42.10 30.70
N ARG A 5 -3.51 40.90 30.91
CA ARG A 5 -2.86 39.59 31.19
C ARG A 5 -3.81 38.43 30.80
N ARG A 6 -3.26 37.30 30.34
CA ARG A 6 -4.01 36.05 30.03
C ARG A 6 -4.43 35.31 31.32
N ARG A 7 -5.63 34.71 31.35
CA ARG A 7 -6.10 33.48 32.07
C ARG A 7 -7.65 33.46 32.06
N TRP A 8 -8.36 32.33 32.03
CA TRP A 8 -7.95 30.98 32.46
C TRP A 8 -8.09 29.84 31.42
N LEU A 9 -9.25 29.19 31.29
CA LEU A 9 -9.36 27.74 31.00
C LEU A 9 -10.63 27.35 30.20
N GLY A 10 -10.70 26.15 29.59
CA GLY A 10 -9.57 25.21 29.41
C GLY A 10 -9.92 23.82 28.86
N CYS A 11 -8.89 22.95 28.87
CA CYS A 11 -8.95 21.48 28.83
C CYS A 11 -9.57 20.76 27.62
N VAL A 12 -8.87 20.80 26.48
CA VAL A 12 -8.78 19.62 25.59
C VAL A 12 -7.41 18.96 25.83
N PRO A 13 -7.32 17.65 26.14
CA PRO A 13 -6.04 17.00 26.44
C PRO A 13 -5.21 16.78 25.16
N GLU A 14 -4.13 17.54 25.04
CA GLU A 14 -3.24 17.55 23.88
C GLU A 14 -2.37 16.27 23.82
N ARG A 15 -2.79 15.28 23.02
CA ARG A 15 -2.05 14.02 22.87
C ARG A 15 -0.71 14.25 22.14
N PRO A 16 0.41 13.70 22.65
CA PRO A 16 1.73 13.97 22.10
C PRO A 16 1.92 13.35 20.70
N ARG A 17 1.98 14.19 19.66
CA ARG A 17 2.37 13.78 18.30
C ARG A 17 3.87 13.42 18.24
N ARG A 18 4.23 12.18 18.60
CA ARG A 18 5.57 11.60 18.35
C ARG A 18 5.46 10.31 17.53
N THR A 19 6.54 10.01 16.80
CA THR A 19 6.76 8.78 15.97
C THR A 19 6.13 8.68 14.57
N LEU A 20 5.62 9.76 13.98
CA LEU A 20 5.28 9.80 12.53
C LEU A 20 6.50 10.04 11.62
N ARG A 21 7.66 9.42 11.93
CA ARG A 21 8.94 9.56 11.21
C ARG A 21 9.82 8.29 11.26
N ARG A 22 9.43 7.18 10.60
CA ARG A 22 10.39 6.16 10.13
C ARG A 22 9.91 5.18 9.04
N TRP A 23 8.79 5.46 8.36
CA TRP A 23 8.24 4.59 7.31
C TRP A 23 8.83 4.87 5.91
N SER A 24 10.16 4.85 5.80
CA SER A 24 10.86 4.93 4.50
C SER A 24 12.23 4.26 4.56
N SER A 25 12.49 3.35 3.62
CA SER A 25 13.62 2.40 3.57
C SER A 25 13.65 1.38 4.74
N VAL A 26 14.06 0.11 4.58
CA VAL A 26 14.84 -0.54 3.51
C VAL A 26 14.24 -1.92 3.11
N ARG A 27 14.23 -2.23 1.80
CA ARG A 27 14.03 -3.54 1.13
C ARG A 27 12.84 -4.46 1.54
N SER A 28 11.77 -4.39 0.74
CA SER A 28 10.63 -5.32 0.78
C SER A 28 10.88 -6.62 0.00
N LYS A 29 11.69 -7.55 0.55
CA LYS A 29 11.75 -8.96 0.06
C LYS A 29 11.73 -10.05 1.14
N GLU A 30 11.95 -9.71 2.41
CA GLU A 30 11.80 -10.68 3.54
C GLU A 30 10.39 -10.65 4.16
N ILE A 31 9.62 -9.59 3.90
CA ILE A 31 8.41 -9.22 4.65
C ILE A 31 7.30 -10.29 4.59
N CYS A 32 7.13 -11.03 3.49
CA CYS A 32 6.07 -12.06 3.42
C CYS A 32 6.34 -13.26 4.35
N VAL A 33 7.61 -13.68 4.51
CA VAL A 33 7.97 -14.76 5.45
C VAL A 33 8.05 -14.21 6.87
N ALA A 34 8.63 -13.02 7.04
CA ALA A 34 8.75 -12.37 8.34
C ALA A 34 7.38 -12.04 8.96
N CYS A 35 6.40 -11.54 8.20
CA CYS A 35 5.08 -11.18 8.72
C CYS A 35 4.28 -12.42 9.18
N GLY A 36 4.32 -13.51 8.41
CA GLY A 36 3.75 -14.80 8.84
C GLY A 36 4.43 -15.37 10.09
N LEU A 37 5.76 -15.26 10.19
CA LEU A 37 6.48 -15.69 11.38
C LEU A 37 6.24 -14.77 12.60
N VAL A 38 6.05 -13.47 12.38
CA VAL A 38 5.71 -12.48 13.43
C VAL A 38 4.28 -12.69 13.93
N ALA A 39 3.32 -13.04 13.07
CA ALA A 39 1.99 -13.45 13.51
C ALA A 39 2.05 -14.70 14.40
N LEU A 40 2.88 -15.68 14.04
CA LEU A 40 3.18 -16.84 14.89
C LEU A 40 3.88 -16.44 16.21
N LEU A 41 4.83 -15.51 16.20
CA LEU A 41 5.50 -15.02 17.42
C LEU A 41 4.59 -14.18 18.34
N ILE A 42 3.56 -13.54 17.80
CA ILE A 42 2.52 -12.86 18.58
C ILE A 42 1.61 -13.91 19.25
N ALA A 43 1.18 -14.92 18.51
CA ALA A 43 0.43 -16.05 19.06
C ALA A 43 1.24 -16.85 20.11
N ASP A 44 2.54 -17.04 19.86
CA ASP A 44 3.47 -17.79 20.71
C ASP A 44 4.22 -16.90 21.73
N SER A 45 3.73 -15.68 21.96
CA SER A 45 4.22 -14.76 22.99
C SER A 45 4.20 -15.35 24.41
N ARG A 46 3.49 -16.47 24.62
CA ARG A 46 3.55 -17.32 25.82
C ARG A 46 4.96 -17.86 26.09
N TRP A 47 5.75 -18.24 25.09
CA TRP A 47 7.14 -18.68 25.31
C TRP A 47 8.06 -17.54 25.73
N LEU A 48 7.80 -16.31 25.27
CA LEU A 48 8.55 -15.12 25.68
C LEU A 48 8.44 -14.84 27.19
N SER A 49 7.37 -15.33 27.85
CA SER A 49 7.20 -15.21 29.30
C SER A 49 8.17 -16.08 30.13
N ARG A 50 8.82 -17.08 29.51
CA ARG A 50 9.77 -18.00 30.15
C ARG A 50 11.23 -17.52 30.10
N LEU A 51 11.54 -16.44 29.38
CA LEU A 51 12.88 -15.86 29.38
C LEU A 51 13.16 -15.16 30.72
N PRO A 52 14.39 -15.26 31.27
CA PRO A 52 14.74 -14.62 32.53
C PRO A 52 14.58 -13.10 32.42
N LYS A 53 13.74 -12.53 33.28
CA LYS A 53 13.44 -11.10 33.34
C LYS A 53 14.62 -10.31 33.92
N LEU A 54 15.72 -10.16 33.19
CA LEU A 54 16.67 -9.08 33.45
C LEU A 54 15.89 -7.76 33.41
N SER A 55 15.96 -6.97 34.47
CA SER A 55 15.32 -5.65 34.54
C SER A 55 16.38 -4.57 34.39
N THR A 56 16.40 -3.86 33.26
CA THR A 56 17.28 -2.69 33.05
C THR A 56 16.43 -1.54 32.50
N PRO A 57 16.08 -0.53 33.32
CA PRO A 57 15.08 0.49 32.98
C PRO A 57 15.65 1.65 32.15
N THR A 58 16.61 1.40 31.27
CA THR A 58 17.24 2.40 30.41
C THR A 58 16.89 2.18 28.94
N ALA A 59 16.69 3.27 28.18
CA ALA A 59 16.30 3.18 26.77
C ALA A 59 17.33 2.41 25.91
N GLY A 60 18.62 2.53 26.22
CA GLY A 60 19.68 1.72 25.60
C GLY A 60 19.52 0.22 25.86
N GLY A 61 19.12 -0.16 27.08
CA GLY A 61 18.84 -1.56 27.43
C GLY A 61 17.67 -2.17 26.64
N GLN A 62 16.68 -1.36 26.25
CA GLN A 62 15.59 -1.80 25.36
C GLN A 62 16.07 -1.93 23.90
N LEU A 63 16.88 -0.99 23.41
CA LEU A 63 17.45 -1.06 22.05
C LEU A 63 18.36 -2.30 21.88
N VAL A 64 19.22 -2.59 22.86
CA VAL A 64 20.07 -3.79 22.84
C VAL A 64 19.23 -5.07 22.81
N ARG A 65 18.15 -5.16 23.59
CA ARG A 65 17.22 -6.32 23.54
C ARG A 65 16.53 -6.45 22.19
N PHE A 66 16.11 -5.34 21.57
CA PHE A 66 15.49 -5.36 20.24
C PHE A 66 16.49 -5.86 19.17
N ILE A 67 17.72 -5.35 19.18
CA ILE A 67 18.78 -5.79 18.26
C ILE A 67 19.13 -7.27 18.50
N LEU A 68 19.29 -7.70 19.76
CA LEU A 68 19.67 -9.07 20.11
C LEU A 68 18.55 -10.06 19.75
N THR A 69 17.28 -9.76 20.06
CA THR A 69 16.14 -10.62 19.67
C THR A 69 15.94 -10.68 18.16
N LEU A 70 16.11 -9.57 17.44
CA LEU A 70 16.10 -9.55 15.97
C LEU A 70 17.22 -10.44 15.42
N PHE A 71 18.46 -10.26 15.89
CA PHE A 71 19.62 -11.07 15.47
C PHE A 71 19.42 -12.56 15.76
N LEU A 72 18.93 -12.92 16.95
CA LEU A 72 18.63 -14.31 17.31
C LEU A 72 17.53 -14.91 16.42
N SER A 73 16.50 -14.12 16.05
CA SER A 73 15.43 -14.57 15.17
C SER A 73 15.90 -14.82 13.73
N VAL A 74 16.81 -13.97 13.21
CA VAL A 74 17.45 -14.15 11.91
C VAL A 74 18.37 -15.37 11.93
N LEU A 75 19.18 -15.54 12.99
CA LEU A 75 20.04 -16.71 13.16
C LEU A 75 19.24 -18.02 13.21
N PHE A 76 18.12 -18.03 13.94
CA PHE A 76 17.23 -19.19 14.05
C PHE A 76 16.40 -19.47 12.77
N ALA A 77 16.11 -18.44 11.97
CA ALA A 77 15.54 -18.60 10.64
C ALA A 77 16.56 -19.21 9.66
N ALA A 78 17.78 -18.67 9.62
CA ALA A 78 18.87 -19.15 8.78
C ALA A 78 19.26 -20.60 9.14
N ALA A 79 19.45 -20.91 10.42
CA ALA A 79 19.78 -22.26 10.90
C ALA A 79 18.72 -23.29 10.49
N ARG A 80 17.42 -22.98 10.63
CA ARG A 80 16.34 -23.88 10.17
C ARG A 80 16.22 -23.97 8.64
N GLY A 81 16.68 -22.95 7.90
CA GLY A 81 16.81 -23.01 6.46
C GLY A 81 17.89 -24.00 6.04
N SER A 82 19.13 -23.77 6.48
CA SER A 82 20.27 -24.62 6.18
C SER A 82 20.07 -26.07 6.63
N LEU A 83 19.49 -26.30 7.82
CA LEU A 83 19.21 -27.63 8.34
C LEU A 83 18.19 -28.39 7.46
N ARG A 84 17.17 -27.72 6.90
CA ARG A 84 16.18 -28.39 6.03
C ARG A 84 16.76 -28.75 4.67
N GLY A 85 17.57 -27.86 4.08
CA GLY A 85 18.30 -28.16 2.84
C GLY A 85 19.30 -29.30 3.03
N ALA A 86 20.05 -29.31 4.14
CA ALA A 86 20.98 -30.39 4.48
C ALA A 86 20.29 -31.74 4.75
N LEU A 87 19.02 -31.75 5.18
CA LEU A 87 18.20 -32.94 5.36
C LEU A 87 17.48 -33.39 4.08
N GLY A 88 17.65 -32.69 2.95
CA GLY A 88 16.94 -32.99 1.69
C GLY A 88 15.42 -32.76 1.76
N LEU A 89 14.91 -32.17 2.84
CA LEU A 89 13.48 -31.90 3.07
C LEU A 89 13.05 -30.59 2.39
N ASP A 90 13.40 -30.44 1.12
CA ASP A 90 12.93 -29.35 0.26
C ASP A 90 11.55 -29.71 -0.31
N PRO A 91 10.47 -29.00 0.06
CA PRO A 91 9.12 -29.28 -0.50
C PRO A 91 8.98 -28.85 -1.98
N ARG A 92 10.06 -28.37 -2.60
CA ARG A 92 10.13 -27.87 -3.97
C ARG A 92 10.43 -29.00 -4.96
N GLY A 93 9.42 -29.83 -5.21
CA GLY A 93 9.43 -30.83 -6.29
C GLY A 93 8.70 -32.14 -5.98
N SER A 94 8.49 -32.47 -4.71
CA SER A 94 7.92 -33.77 -4.30
C SER A 94 6.39 -33.85 -4.35
N LEU A 95 5.66 -32.77 -4.00
CA LEU A 95 4.20 -32.80 -3.81
C LEU A 95 3.42 -31.65 -4.47
N VAL A 96 4.10 -30.66 -5.06
CA VAL A 96 3.45 -29.52 -5.71
C VAL A 96 4.14 -29.25 -7.05
N SER A 97 3.35 -29.20 -8.13
CA SER A 97 3.81 -28.87 -9.48
C SER A 97 4.49 -27.51 -9.53
N THR A 98 5.37 -27.32 -10.52
CA THR A 98 6.31 -26.20 -10.74
C THR A 98 5.77 -24.84 -10.30
N TYR A 99 5.97 -24.49 -9.02
CA TYR A 99 5.47 -23.24 -8.47
C TYR A 99 6.33 -22.07 -8.98
N PHE A 100 5.87 -21.44 -10.05
CA PHE A 100 6.41 -20.16 -10.48
C PHE A 100 6.32 -19.18 -9.29
N GLN A 101 7.46 -18.62 -8.88
CA GLN A 101 7.56 -17.74 -7.71
C GLN A 101 7.15 -16.28 -8.05
N ARG A 102 6.72 -16.01 -9.29
CA ARG A 102 6.65 -14.66 -9.88
C ARG A 102 5.43 -14.52 -10.80
N ASN A 103 4.24 -14.50 -10.20
CA ASN A 103 2.97 -14.69 -10.92
C ASN A 103 2.15 -13.41 -10.93
N ALA A 104 1.40 -13.16 -12.00
CA ALA A 104 0.53 -11.99 -12.14
C ALA A 104 -0.48 -11.86 -10.98
N LEU A 105 -1.01 -12.98 -10.48
CA LEU A 105 -1.88 -13.01 -9.29
C LEU A 105 -1.21 -12.41 -8.04
N VAL A 106 0.06 -12.76 -7.77
CA VAL A 106 0.82 -12.26 -6.60
C VAL A 106 1.07 -10.76 -6.74
N VAL A 107 1.37 -10.30 -7.96
CA VAL A 107 1.53 -8.87 -8.27
C VAL A 107 0.22 -8.12 -7.99
N GLY A 108 -0.93 -8.65 -8.44
CA GLY A 108 -2.25 -8.07 -8.20
C GLY A 108 -2.56 -7.89 -6.70
N PHE A 109 -2.29 -8.92 -5.88
CA PHE A 109 -2.46 -8.82 -4.42
C PHE A 109 -1.55 -7.75 -3.79
N VAL A 110 -0.26 -7.71 -4.15
CA VAL A 110 0.68 -6.73 -3.60
C VAL A 110 0.29 -5.29 -3.99
N MET A 111 -0.11 -5.07 -5.25
CA MET A 111 -0.58 -3.75 -5.69
C MET A 111 -1.90 -3.35 -5.02
N GLY A 112 -2.81 -4.30 -4.79
CA GLY A 112 -4.03 -4.06 -4.01
C GLY A 112 -3.72 -3.51 -2.61
N PHE A 113 -2.83 -4.18 -1.87
CA PHE A 113 -2.40 -3.72 -0.54
C PHE A 113 -1.67 -2.37 -0.55
N ALA A 114 -0.88 -2.06 -1.58
CA ALA A 114 -0.20 -0.77 -1.71
C ALA A 114 -1.19 0.41 -1.93
N VAL A 115 -2.29 0.17 -2.64
CA VAL A 115 -3.25 1.21 -3.05
C VAL A 115 -4.32 1.50 -1.99
N ILE A 116 -4.68 0.52 -1.15
CA ILE A 116 -5.66 0.68 -0.05
C ILE A 116 -5.48 1.96 0.78
N PRO A 117 -4.29 2.28 1.36
CA PRO A 117 -4.15 3.47 2.21
C PRO A 117 -4.35 4.78 1.43
N ILE A 118 -4.00 4.81 0.14
CA ILE A 118 -4.15 5.99 -0.73
C ILE A 118 -5.63 6.26 -0.99
N ILE A 119 -6.40 5.23 -1.35
CA ILE A 119 -7.85 5.37 -1.55
C ILE A 119 -8.54 5.71 -0.22
N TYR A 120 -8.16 5.05 0.88
CA TYR A 120 -8.73 5.29 2.20
C TYR A 120 -8.63 6.75 2.63
N THR A 121 -7.44 7.36 2.60
CA THR A 121 -7.26 8.74 3.06
C THR A 121 -8.05 9.73 2.21
N ILE A 122 -8.01 9.63 0.88
CA ILE A 122 -8.74 10.56 -0.01
C ILE A 122 -10.26 10.35 0.11
N ALA A 123 -10.73 9.14 0.43
CA ALA A 123 -12.13 8.87 0.72
C ALA A 123 -12.58 9.41 2.09
N GLU A 124 -11.71 9.39 3.12
CA GLU A 124 -11.98 10.02 4.42
C GLU A 124 -12.05 11.55 4.30
N ASP A 125 -11.15 12.17 3.54
CA ASP A 125 -11.22 13.59 3.18
C ASP A 125 -12.55 13.94 2.45
N ALA A 126 -12.96 13.09 1.48
CA ALA A 126 -14.22 13.27 0.75
C ALA A 126 -15.48 13.13 1.62
N LEU A 127 -15.45 12.23 2.61
CA LEU A 127 -16.57 12.00 3.54
C LEU A 127 -16.66 13.07 4.65
N THR A 128 -15.52 13.63 5.06
CA THR A 128 -15.47 14.71 6.07
C THR A 128 -15.76 16.09 5.50
N ALA A 129 -15.58 16.30 4.19
CA ALA A 129 -16.00 17.51 3.48
C ALA A 129 -17.54 17.72 3.43
N VAL A 130 -18.36 16.71 3.74
CA VAL A 130 -19.83 16.83 3.76
C VAL A 130 -20.29 17.63 5.00
N PRO A 131 -21.02 18.75 4.85
CA PRO A 131 -21.43 19.60 5.98
C PRO A 131 -22.19 18.84 7.07
N SER A 132 -21.77 19.01 8.32
CA SER A 132 -22.39 18.38 9.50
C SER A 132 -23.88 18.73 9.67
N ALA A 133 -24.30 19.90 9.20
CA ALA A 133 -25.69 20.35 9.18
C ALA A 133 -26.63 19.39 8.44
N LEU A 134 -26.18 18.77 7.34
CA LEU A 134 -26.98 17.78 6.60
C LEU A 134 -27.14 16.48 7.40
N ARG A 135 -26.12 16.11 8.19
CA ARG A 135 -26.17 14.95 9.10
C ARG A 135 -27.11 15.20 10.27
N SER A 136 -27.09 16.39 10.89
CA SER A 136 -28.02 16.72 11.98
C SER A 136 -29.46 16.90 11.49
N ALA A 137 -29.69 17.52 10.34
CA ALA A 137 -31.02 17.65 9.75
C ALA A 137 -31.64 16.27 9.45
N SER A 138 -30.89 15.36 8.82
CA SER A 138 -31.35 13.98 8.56
C SER A 138 -31.74 13.23 9.84
N LEU A 139 -30.95 13.37 10.91
CA LEU A 139 -31.25 12.76 12.22
C LEU A 139 -32.46 13.42 12.91
N ALA A 140 -32.65 14.74 12.75
CA ALA A 140 -33.81 15.46 13.29
C ALA A 140 -35.12 15.05 12.59
N CYS A 141 -35.07 14.70 11.30
CA CYS A 141 -36.18 14.09 10.56
C CYS A 141 -36.43 12.61 10.92
N GLY A 142 -35.84 12.09 12.00
CA GLY A 142 -36.03 10.71 12.48
C GLY A 142 -35.31 9.64 11.66
N ALA A 143 -34.45 9.99 10.71
CA ALA A 143 -33.74 8.99 9.92
C ALA A 143 -32.68 8.26 10.75
N SER A 144 -32.54 6.94 10.54
CA SER A 144 -31.50 6.16 11.19
C SER A 144 -30.09 6.56 10.71
N ARG A 145 -29.06 6.26 11.50
CA ARG A 145 -27.65 6.52 11.13
C ARG A 145 -27.26 5.86 9.80
N TRP A 146 -27.80 4.67 9.51
CA TRP A 146 -27.56 3.95 8.25
C TRP A 146 -28.25 4.62 7.05
N GLN A 147 -29.50 5.08 7.20
CA GLN A 147 -30.19 5.86 6.16
C GLN A 147 -29.48 7.20 5.90
N THR A 148 -29.05 7.90 6.95
CA THR A 148 -28.27 9.15 6.83
C THR A 148 -26.94 8.91 6.10
N ALA A 149 -26.23 7.82 6.43
CA ALA A 149 -24.99 7.46 5.74
C ALA A 149 -25.22 7.15 4.25
N THR A 150 -26.19 6.30 3.92
CA THR A 150 -26.41 5.77 2.57
C THR A 150 -27.18 6.70 1.63
N ARG A 151 -28.15 7.47 2.14
CA ARG A 151 -29.04 8.33 1.32
C ARG A 151 -28.66 9.81 1.31
N VAL A 152 -27.86 10.27 2.28
CA VAL A 152 -27.46 11.70 2.37
C VAL A 152 -25.96 11.86 2.19
N ILE A 153 -25.15 11.24 3.07
CA ILE A 153 -23.70 11.47 3.08
C ILE A 153 -23.01 10.84 1.85
N LEU A 154 -23.30 9.57 1.58
CA LEU A 154 -22.68 8.83 0.47
C LEU A 154 -22.87 9.50 -0.90
N PRO A 155 -24.09 9.85 -1.37
CA PRO A 155 -24.27 10.44 -2.71
C PRO A 155 -23.58 11.79 -2.87
N ILE A 156 -23.44 12.59 -1.80
CA ILE A 156 -22.69 13.85 -1.83
C ILE A 156 -21.17 13.58 -1.91
N ALA A 157 -20.68 12.53 -1.25
CA ALA A 157 -19.27 12.14 -1.27
C ALA A 157 -18.82 11.35 -2.52
N ILE A 158 -19.73 10.74 -3.29
CA ILE A 158 -19.43 9.98 -4.53
C ILE A 158 -18.38 10.63 -5.43
N PRO A 159 -18.48 11.92 -5.84
CA PRO A 159 -17.46 12.54 -6.71
C PRO A 159 -16.06 12.58 -6.10
N GLY A 160 -15.93 12.67 -4.77
CA GLY A 160 -14.64 12.58 -4.07
C GLY A 160 -14.14 11.13 -3.99
N ILE A 161 -15.00 10.18 -3.64
CA ILE A 161 -14.66 8.74 -3.59
C ILE A 161 -14.24 8.21 -4.97
N PHE A 162 -14.92 8.63 -6.03
CA PHE A 162 -14.53 8.29 -7.42
C PHE A 162 -13.15 8.87 -7.78
N SER A 163 -12.85 10.09 -7.31
CA SER A 163 -11.54 10.71 -7.47
C SER A 163 -10.45 9.93 -6.71
N ALA A 164 -10.73 9.47 -5.49
CA ALA A 164 -9.83 8.62 -4.70
C ALA A 164 -9.46 7.33 -5.44
N ILE A 165 -10.45 6.63 -6.01
CA ILE A 165 -10.25 5.40 -6.78
C ILE A 165 -9.39 5.66 -8.02
N MET A 166 -9.67 6.73 -8.77
CA MET A 166 -8.88 7.08 -9.97
C MET A 166 -7.42 7.45 -9.64
N VAL A 167 -7.18 8.20 -8.55
CA VAL A 167 -5.82 8.50 -8.08
C VAL A 167 -5.12 7.22 -7.62
N GLY A 168 -5.82 6.31 -6.94
CA GLY A 168 -5.29 4.99 -6.54
C GLY A 168 -4.87 4.12 -7.74
N LEU A 169 -5.71 4.06 -8.78
CA LEU A 169 -5.40 3.33 -10.02
C LEU A 169 -4.23 3.95 -10.79
N GLY A 170 -4.17 5.29 -10.88
CA GLY A 170 -3.02 5.99 -11.47
C GLY A 170 -1.73 5.74 -10.69
N ARG A 171 -1.79 5.64 -9.36
CA ARG A 171 -0.68 5.23 -8.50
C ARG A 171 -0.24 3.78 -8.75
N ALA A 172 -1.19 2.85 -8.88
CA ALA A 172 -0.89 1.46 -9.22
C ALA A 172 -0.16 1.34 -10.57
N ALA A 173 -0.61 2.10 -11.58
CA ALA A 173 0.02 2.16 -12.90
C ALA A 173 1.41 2.83 -12.89
N GLY A 174 1.69 3.71 -11.92
CA GLY A 174 3.00 4.35 -11.73
C GLY A 174 4.01 3.53 -10.92
N GLU A 175 3.56 2.60 -10.08
CA GLU A 175 4.41 1.77 -9.21
C GLU A 175 4.98 0.52 -9.92
N THR A 176 5.41 0.72 -11.17
CA THR A 176 5.92 -0.33 -12.07
C THR A 176 7.19 -1.01 -11.58
N MET A 177 7.92 -0.38 -10.65
CA MET A 177 9.05 -0.98 -9.93
C MET A 177 8.62 -2.18 -9.07
N ILE A 178 7.43 -2.13 -8.44
CA ILE A 178 6.88 -3.25 -7.67
C ILE A 178 6.53 -4.40 -8.62
N VAL A 179 5.82 -4.07 -9.71
CA VAL A 179 5.45 -5.01 -10.78
C VAL A 179 6.68 -5.71 -11.34
N LEU A 180 7.74 -4.98 -11.71
CA LEU A 180 9.00 -5.54 -12.22
C LEU A 180 9.66 -6.50 -11.21
N MET A 181 9.71 -6.11 -9.92
CA MET A 181 10.35 -6.89 -8.87
C MET A 181 9.60 -8.16 -8.44
N ALA A 182 8.27 -8.20 -8.65
CA ALA A 182 7.40 -9.32 -8.31
C ALA A 182 7.08 -10.24 -9.50
N ALA A 183 6.81 -9.68 -10.69
CA ALA A 183 6.52 -10.41 -11.92
C ALA A 183 7.77 -10.99 -12.60
N GLY A 184 8.95 -10.45 -12.30
CA GLY A 184 10.21 -11.10 -12.67
C GLY A 184 10.76 -10.82 -14.06
N ASN A 185 10.16 -9.88 -14.80
CA ASN A 185 10.60 -9.42 -16.12
C ASN A 185 10.50 -10.46 -17.27
N THR A 186 9.77 -11.56 -17.11
CA THR A 186 9.54 -12.53 -18.18
C THR A 186 8.47 -12.02 -19.16
N PRO A 187 8.77 -11.84 -20.46
CA PRO A 187 7.82 -11.34 -21.46
C PRO A 187 6.95 -12.48 -22.01
N VAL A 188 6.19 -13.15 -21.15
CA VAL A 188 5.20 -14.16 -21.57
C VAL A 188 3.94 -13.42 -22.01
N LEU A 189 3.48 -13.63 -23.24
CA LEU A 189 2.30 -12.96 -23.81
C LEU A 189 1.02 -13.83 -23.79
N GLU A 190 1.01 -14.86 -22.95
CA GLU A 190 -0.13 -15.75 -22.73
C GLU A 190 -1.13 -15.12 -21.74
N MET A 191 -2.43 -15.34 -21.93
CA MET A 191 -3.48 -14.91 -20.98
C MET A 191 -3.55 -15.80 -19.72
N ASN A 192 -2.40 -16.25 -19.20
CA ASN A 192 -2.30 -17.13 -18.05
C ASN A 192 -2.05 -16.33 -16.76
N ILE A 193 -3.03 -16.35 -15.85
CA ILE A 193 -3.00 -15.63 -14.55
C ILE A 193 -1.84 -16.11 -13.64
N PHE A 194 -1.33 -17.31 -13.88
CA PHE A 194 -0.19 -17.90 -13.17
C PHE A 194 1.15 -17.64 -13.86
N GLY A 195 1.15 -17.02 -15.05
CA GLY A 195 2.37 -16.56 -15.73
C GLY A 195 3.00 -15.32 -15.10
N GLY A 196 4.26 -15.07 -15.44
CA GLY A 196 4.93 -13.79 -15.17
C GLY A 196 4.65 -12.77 -16.27
N LEU A 197 4.64 -11.47 -15.91
CA LEU A 197 4.37 -10.37 -16.85
C LEU A 197 5.53 -9.38 -16.99
N ARG A 198 5.56 -8.66 -18.12
CA ARG A 198 6.47 -7.55 -18.37
C ARG A 198 5.69 -6.27 -18.70
N ALA A 199 5.68 -5.30 -17.78
CA ALA A 199 4.97 -4.03 -17.97
C ALA A 199 5.68 -3.14 -19.01
N LEU A 200 4.91 -2.45 -19.87
CA LEU A 200 5.45 -1.56 -20.92
C LEU A 200 6.41 -0.50 -20.36
N SER A 201 6.06 0.13 -19.23
CA SER A 201 6.95 1.07 -18.52
C SER A 201 8.28 0.44 -18.11
N ALA A 202 8.27 -0.79 -17.59
CA ALA A 202 9.49 -1.49 -17.20
C ALA A 202 10.34 -1.90 -18.41
N ASN A 203 9.71 -2.22 -19.55
CA ASN A 203 10.41 -2.47 -20.81
C ASN A 203 11.12 -1.20 -21.31
N ILE A 204 10.45 -0.04 -21.23
CA ILE A 204 11.08 1.26 -21.54
C ILE A 204 12.26 1.54 -20.60
N THR A 205 12.09 1.39 -19.28
CA THR A 205 13.16 1.69 -18.31
C THR A 205 14.39 0.78 -18.44
N VAL A 206 14.22 -0.50 -18.80
CA VAL A 206 15.34 -1.46 -18.92
C VAL A 206 16.03 -1.39 -20.29
N GLU A 207 15.28 -1.31 -21.38
CA GLU A 207 15.86 -1.42 -22.73
C GLU A 207 16.30 -0.06 -23.31
N LEU A 208 15.73 1.07 -22.87
CA LEU A 208 16.07 2.40 -23.41
C LEU A 208 17.55 2.81 -23.20
N PRO A 209 18.19 2.55 -22.03
CA PRO A 209 19.61 2.85 -21.84
C PRO A 209 20.57 2.02 -22.69
N ALA A 210 20.12 0.85 -23.19
CA ALA A 210 20.90 -0.06 -24.02
C ALA A 210 20.64 0.11 -25.53
N ALA A 211 19.59 0.84 -25.91
CA ALA A 211 19.20 1.02 -27.30
C ALA A 211 20.14 2.01 -28.03
N VAL A 212 20.74 1.56 -29.13
CA VAL A 212 21.50 2.42 -30.05
C VAL A 212 20.56 3.47 -30.65
N LYS A 213 21.01 4.73 -30.68
CA LYS A 213 20.26 5.85 -31.29
C LYS A 213 19.88 5.53 -32.74
N ASP A 214 18.69 5.99 -33.13
CA ASP A 214 18.09 5.82 -34.46
C ASP A 214 17.80 4.38 -34.94
N GLY A 215 18.24 3.36 -34.19
CA GLY A 215 17.96 1.95 -34.44
C GLY A 215 16.48 1.58 -34.31
N THR A 216 16.10 0.43 -34.86
CA THR A 216 14.71 -0.06 -34.87
C THR A 216 14.12 -0.21 -33.46
N LEU A 217 14.88 -0.78 -32.52
CA LEU A 217 14.47 -0.93 -31.12
C LEU A 217 14.16 0.43 -30.45
N TYR A 218 14.98 1.45 -30.71
CA TYR A 218 14.79 2.80 -30.16
C TYR A 218 13.46 3.41 -30.61
N ARG A 219 13.13 3.27 -31.92
CA ARG A 219 11.86 3.74 -32.50
C ARG A 219 10.65 3.01 -31.90
N VAL A 220 10.74 1.69 -31.73
CA VAL A 220 9.68 0.87 -31.11
C VAL A 220 9.47 1.24 -29.63
N LEU A 221 10.55 1.49 -28.88
CA LEU A 221 10.45 1.93 -27.49
C LEU A 221 9.83 3.34 -27.36
N PHE A 222 10.16 4.25 -28.27
CA PHE A 222 9.56 5.58 -28.30
C PHE A 222 8.05 5.52 -28.65
N LEU A 223 7.67 4.67 -29.61
CA LEU A 223 6.27 4.39 -29.92
C LEU A 223 5.52 3.81 -28.71
N ALA A 224 6.12 2.84 -28.00
CA ALA A 224 5.52 2.26 -26.79
C ALA A 224 5.35 3.30 -25.67
N ALA A 225 6.32 4.22 -25.50
CA ALA A 225 6.21 5.32 -24.54
C ALA A 225 5.08 6.29 -24.91
N LEU A 226 4.95 6.64 -26.19
CA LEU A 226 3.88 7.50 -26.71
C LEU A 226 2.50 6.83 -26.53
N THR A 227 2.38 5.52 -26.79
CA THR A 227 1.15 4.75 -26.55
C THR A 227 0.76 4.73 -25.06
N LEU A 228 1.73 4.54 -24.16
CA LEU A 228 1.50 4.53 -22.71
C LEU A 228 1.08 5.93 -22.22
N PHE A 229 1.70 6.99 -22.74
CA PHE A 229 1.29 8.38 -22.50
C PHE A 229 -0.14 8.65 -22.99
N ALA A 230 -0.47 8.27 -24.23
CA ALA A 230 -1.79 8.47 -24.81
C ALA A 230 -2.89 7.73 -24.01
N MET A 231 -2.65 6.48 -23.63
CA MET A 231 -3.56 5.70 -22.77
C MET A 231 -3.79 6.41 -21.42
N THR A 232 -2.71 6.87 -20.78
CA THR A 232 -2.77 7.58 -19.50
C THR A 232 -3.52 8.91 -19.62
N PHE A 233 -3.28 9.66 -20.69
CA PHE A 233 -3.98 10.90 -21.00
C PHE A 233 -5.48 10.65 -21.16
N CYS A 234 -5.89 9.69 -21.99
CA CYS A 234 -7.30 9.34 -22.19
C CYS A 234 -8.00 8.97 -20.87
N ILE A 235 -7.38 8.13 -20.03
CA ILE A 235 -7.95 7.74 -18.73
C ILE A 235 -8.13 8.95 -17.81
N ASN A 236 -7.10 9.81 -17.70
CA ASN A 236 -7.14 11.00 -16.85
C ASN A 236 -8.17 12.04 -17.34
N THR A 237 -8.29 12.24 -18.66
CA THR A 237 -9.30 13.13 -19.25
C THR A 237 -10.72 12.60 -18.99
N VAL A 238 -10.96 11.30 -19.16
CA VAL A 238 -12.26 10.68 -18.85
C VAL A 238 -12.59 10.82 -17.35
N ALA A 239 -11.61 10.60 -16.46
CA ALA A 239 -11.80 10.76 -15.02
C ALA A 239 -12.24 12.19 -14.63
N GLU A 240 -11.60 13.22 -15.18
CA GLU A 240 -11.99 14.62 -14.90
C GLU A 240 -13.35 14.98 -15.51
N LEU A 241 -13.66 14.54 -16.74
CA LEU A 241 -14.97 14.75 -17.36
C LEU A 241 -16.10 14.13 -16.52
N VAL A 242 -15.89 12.91 -16.01
CA VAL A 242 -16.84 12.23 -15.11
C VAL A 242 -16.98 12.99 -13.79
N ARG A 243 -15.87 13.42 -13.17
CA ARG A 243 -15.87 14.22 -11.93
C ARG A 243 -16.65 15.53 -12.08
N GLN A 244 -16.49 16.23 -13.21
CA GLN A 244 -17.24 17.45 -13.52
C GLN A 244 -18.75 17.19 -13.69
N ARG A 245 -19.13 16.07 -14.34
CA ARG A 245 -20.55 15.70 -14.53
C ARG A 245 -21.25 15.40 -13.20
N PHE A 246 -20.57 14.73 -12.27
CA PHE A 246 -21.11 14.52 -10.92
C PHE A 246 -21.16 15.81 -10.09
N ARG A 247 -20.12 16.65 -10.15
CA ARG A 247 -20.12 17.94 -9.42
C ARG A 247 -21.26 18.87 -9.87
N LYS A 248 -21.60 18.90 -11.16
CA LYS A 248 -22.77 19.66 -11.66
C LYS A 248 -24.08 19.18 -11.03
N ARG A 249 -24.31 17.86 -10.96
CA ARG A 249 -25.52 17.30 -10.33
C ARG A 249 -25.60 17.57 -8.83
N ALA A 250 -24.47 17.53 -8.12
CA ALA A 250 -24.41 17.82 -6.68
C ALA A 250 -24.64 19.30 -6.31
N VAL A 251 -24.73 20.21 -7.30
CA VAL A 251 -25.07 21.64 -7.13
C VAL A 251 -26.51 21.93 -7.59
N GLN A 252 -27.24 20.91 -8.06
CA GLN A 252 -28.64 20.98 -8.49
C GLN A 252 -29.59 20.24 -7.52
N LEU A 253 -29.13 19.97 -6.29
CA LEU A 253 -29.81 19.30 -5.19
C LEU A 253 -29.62 20.11 -3.90
#